data_AF-A0A383CP21-F1
#
_entry.id   AF-A0A383CP21-F1
#
_cell.length_a   1.000
_cell.length_b   1.000
_cell.length_c   1.000
_cell.angle_alpha   90.00
_cell.angle_beta   90.00
_cell.angle_gamma   90.00
#
_symmetry.space_group_name_H-M   'P 1'
#
loop_
_entity.id
_entity.type
_entity.pdbx_description
1 polymer ?
#
loop_
_entity_poly.entity_id
_entity_poly.type
_entity_poly.pdbx_seq_one_letter_code
_entity_poly.pdbx_strand_id
1 'polypeptide(L)'
;FIFGMKIMSDGIQKVAGSKMRSILSKMTSNRFLGITTGFILTALLQSSSATTVMIVSFVNAGLLSLVESIGVIMGANIGTTITAWLISLLGFKVKIASIALPIIAIGFPMMFSSKSNIKAWAEVLIGFALLFMGLDALKESVPNLKENAEFLSFLSSYANIGIISTLIFIGVGTILTLVVQSSSAAMALTLVMCYEGYIPFELAAAMVLGENIGTTITANLAALVGNVHAKRAARAHFI
;
A
#
# COMPACT_ATOMS: atom_id res chain seq x y z
N PHE A 1 -5.95 -10.74 4.68
CA PHE A 1 -5.09 -9.85 3.88
C PHE A 1 -4.48 -8.71 4.73
N ILE A 2 -5.30 -7.76 5.22
CA ILE A 2 -4.84 -6.57 5.96
C ILE A 2 -3.95 -6.90 7.17
N PHE A 3 -4.33 -7.90 7.96
CA PHE A 3 -3.52 -8.35 9.10
C PHE A 3 -2.11 -8.83 8.68
N GLY A 4 -2.01 -9.57 7.57
CA GLY A 4 -0.71 -10.01 7.03
C GLY A 4 0.17 -8.83 6.63
N MET A 5 -0.40 -7.83 5.95
CA MET A 5 0.32 -6.58 5.64
C MET A 5 0.81 -5.86 6.91
N LYS A 6 -0.04 -5.78 7.94
CA LYS A 6 0.31 -5.12 9.21
C LYS A 6 1.49 -5.82 9.90
N ILE A 7 1.42 -7.15 10.07
CA ILE A 7 2.49 -7.93 10.70
C ILE A 7 3.78 -7.85 9.89
N MET A 8 3.70 -7.91 8.55
CA MET A 8 4.86 -7.76 7.68
C MET A 8 5.52 -6.38 7.84
N SER A 9 4.70 -5.31 7.83
CA SER A 9 5.16 -3.94 8.03
C SER A 9 5.81 -3.75 9.40
N ASP A 10 5.22 -4.28 10.48
CA ASP A 10 5.76 -4.16 11.83
C ASP A 10 7.09 -4.91 11.97
N GLY A 11 7.21 -6.10 11.37
CA GLY A 11 8.46 -6.86 11.31
C GLY A 11 9.55 -6.09 10.58
N ILE A 12 9.24 -5.53 9.41
CA ILE A 12 10.16 -4.69 8.63
C ILE A 12 10.56 -3.45 9.42
N GLN A 13 9.62 -2.80 10.10
CA GLN A 13 9.90 -1.62 10.91
C GLN A 13 10.83 -1.94 12.07
N LYS A 14 10.68 -3.10 12.72
CA LYS A 14 11.59 -3.59 13.77
C LYS A 14 13.00 -3.85 13.22
N VAL A 15 13.11 -4.41 12.01
CA VAL A 15 14.41 -4.58 11.32
C VAL A 15 15.04 -3.22 10.98
N ALA A 16 14.23 -2.24 10.58
CA ALA A 16 14.68 -0.91 10.18
C ALA A 16 14.95 0.06 11.35
N GLY A 17 14.34 -0.16 12.53
CA GLY A 17 14.27 0.81 13.63
C GLY A 17 15.64 1.26 14.17
N SER A 18 16.62 0.36 14.25
CA SER A 18 17.99 0.70 14.67
C SER A 18 18.75 1.58 13.67
N LYS A 19 18.23 1.73 12.44
CA LYS A 19 18.84 2.49 11.34
C LYS A 19 18.21 3.85 11.11
N MET A 20 17.26 4.30 11.95
CA MET A 20 16.52 5.55 11.74
C MET A 20 17.43 6.77 11.54
N ARG A 21 18.54 6.88 12.29
CA ARG A 21 19.52 7.96 12.12
C ARG A 21 20.22 7.92 10.76
N SER A 22 20.51 6.72 10.24
CA SER A 22 21.08 6.53 8.91
C SER A 22 20.06 6.82 7.80
N ILE A 23 18.79 6.45 8.01
CA ILE A 23 17.68 6.75 7.11
C ILE A 23 17.54 8.27 6.98
N LEU A 24 17.45 9.01 8.09
CA LEU A 24 17.40 10.48 8.10
C LEU A 24 18.58 11.11 7.36
N SER A 25 19.81 10.64 7.62
CA SER A 25 21.00 11.15 6.94
C SER A 25 20.97 10.94 5.43
N LYS A 26 20.41 9.83 4.94
CA LYS A 26 20.28 9.57 3.50
C LYS A 26 19.19 10.44 2.85
N MET A 27 18.10 10.71 3.56
CA MET A 27 16.99 11.53 3.07
C MET A 27 17.40 12.98 2.79
N THR A 28 18.29 13.53 3.61
CA THR A 28 18.75 14.93 3.51
C THR A 28 19.97 15.13 2.61
N SER A 29 20.58 14.05 2.11
CA SER A 29 21.86 14.15 1.37
C SER A 29 21.70 14.79 -0.02
N ASN A 30 20.73 14.32 -0.82
CA ASN A 30 20.37 14.91 -2.11
C ASN A 30 18.99 14.42 -2.58
N ARG A 31 18.44 15.08 -3.61
CA ARG A 31 17.10 14.78 -4.15
C ARG A 31 16.90 13.32 -4.57
N PHE A 32 17.92 12.69 -5.17
CA PHE A 32 17.82 11.30 -5.65
C PHE A 32 17.83 10.32 -4.47
N LEU A 33 18.66 10.56 -3.46
CA LEU A 33 18.67 9.75 -2.24
C LEU A 33 17.37 9.94 -1.44
N GLY A 34 16.78 11.14 -1.45
CA GLY A 34 15.44 11.39 -0.90
C GLY A 34 14.38 10.48 -1.54
N ILE A 35 14.28 10.51 -2.88
CA ILE A 35 13.35 9.65 -3.64
C ILE A 35 13.62 8.17 -3.37
N THR A 36 14.87 7.72 -3.52
CA THR A 36 15.22 6.30 -3.30
C THR A 36 14.92 5.86 -1.87
N THR A 37 15.14 6.72 -0.88
CA THR A 37 14.83 6.39 0.52
C THR A 37 13.33 6.29 0.74
N GLY A 38 12.54 7.22 0.20
CA GLY A 38 11.07 7.15 0.26
C GLY A 38 10.51 5.91 -0.42
N PHE A 39 11.07 5.57 -1.58
CA PHE A 39 10.75 4.35 -2.34
C PHE A 39 11.03 3.10 -1.53
N ILE A 40 12.26 2.93 -1.03
CA ILE A 40 12.64 1.75 -0.23
C ILE A 40 11.80 1.68 1.04
N LEU A 41 11.64 2.80 1.75
CA LEU A 41 10.89 2.82 3.00
C LEU A 41 9.44 2.42 2.78
N THR A 42 8.78 2.94 1.74
CA THR A 42 7.39 2.58 1.45
C THR A 42 7.25 1.20 0.83
N ALA A 43 8.16 0.78 -0.05
CA ALA A 43 8.16 -0.57 -0.61
C ALA A 43 8.31 -1.63 0.48
N LEU A 44 9.12 -1.35 1.50
CA LEU A 44 9.31 -2.23 2.64
C LEU A 44 8.11 -2.14 3.60
N LEU A 45 7.72 -0.95 4.05
CA LEU A 45 6.59 -0.80 5.00
C LEU A 45 5.21 -1.06 4.37
N GLN A 46 5.12 -1.12 3.05
CA GLN A 46 3.88 -1.27 2.27
C GLN A 46 2.81 -0.20 2.56
N SER A 47 3.22 0.93 3.15
CA SER A 47 2.31 2.01 3.56
C SER A 47 2.93 3.38 3.27
N SER A 48 2.43 4.03 2.21
CA SER A 48 2.79 5.42 1.89
C SER A 48 2.16 6.41 2.87
N SER A 49 0.96 6.14 3.41
CA SER A 49 0.35 6.98 4.45
C SER A 49 1.21 7.02 5.70
N ALA A 50 1.69 5.88 6.20
CA ALA A 50 2.57 5.84 7.37
C ALA A 50 3.90 6.56 7.10
N THR A 51 4.48 6.34 5.92
CA THR A 51 5.71 7.03 5.50
C THR A 51 5.49 8.53 5.44
N THR A 52 4.43 9.00 4.78
CA THR A 52 4.13 10.43 4.62
C THR A 52 3.82 11.10 5.95
N VAL A 53 3.05 10.47 6.84
CA VAL A 53 2.77 11.00 8.20
C VAL A 53 4.07 11.16 9.00
N MET A 54 5.01 10.22 8.87
CA MET A 54 6.34 10.33 9.47
C MET A 54 7.11 11.52 8.89
N ILE A 55 7.11 11.70 7.56
CA ILE A 55 7.78 12.84 6.91
C ILE A 55 7.17 14.16 7.34
N VAL A 56 5.84 14.27 7.36
CA VAL A 56 5.11 15.45 7.84
C VAL A 56 5.51 15.77 9.28
N SER A 57 5.66 14.76 10.13
CA SER A 57 6.09 14.92 11.53
C SER A 57 7.54 15.41 11.62
N PHE A 58 8.44 14.92 10.77
CA PHE A 58 9.84 15.40 10.72
C PHE A 58 9.96 16.83 10.21
N VAL A 59 9.15 17.21 9.22
CA VAL A 59 9.05 18.62 8.77
C VAL A 59 8.47 19.50 9.88
N ASN A 60 7.47 19.00 10.60
CA ASN A 60 6.90 19.74 11.73
C ASN A 60 7.92 19.98 12.85
N ALA A 61 8.79 19.00 13.11
CA ALA A 61 9.87 19.08 14.09
C ALA A 61 11.14 19.81 13.60
N GLY A 62 11.17 20.28 12.35
CA GLY A 62 12.32 20.96 11.75
C GLY A 62 13.51 20.04 11.41
N LEU A 63 13.28 18.71 11.39
CA LEU A 63 14.30 17.71 11.05
C LEU A 63 14.48 17.52 9.54
N LEU A 64 13.49 17.92 8.75
CA LEU A 64 13.52 17.93 7.29
C LEU A 64 13.00 19.28 6.78
N SER A 65 13.65 19.81 5.75
CA SER A 65 13.09 20.93 4.98
C SER A 65 11.91 20.46 4.12
N LEU A 66 11.09 21.43 3.68
CA LEU A 66 10.00 21.15 2.75
C LEU A 66 10.51 20.50 1.46
N VAL A 67 11.64 20.96 0.91
CA VAL A 67 12.18 20.44 -0.36
C VAL A 67 12.63 18.99 -0.22
N GLU A 68 13.34 18.66 0.86
CA GLU A 68 13.76 17.28 1.15
C GLU A 68 12.54 16.37 1.35
N SER A 69 11.51 16.86 2.05
CA SER A 69 10.29 16.10 2.31
C SER A 69 9.54 15.73 1.02
N ILE A 70 9.49 16.63 0.04
CA ILE A 70 8.84 16.37 -1.25
C ILE A 70 9.56 15.24 -1.99
N GLY A 71 10.89 15.25 -2.01
CA GLY A 71 11.67 14.18 -2.64
C GLY A 71 11.35 12.80 -2.04
N VAL A 72 11.26 12.72 -0.72
CA VAL A 72 10.90 11.48 -0.02
C VAL A 72 9.45 11.07 -0.29
N ILE A 73 8.50 12.01 -0.28
CA ILE A 73 7.08 11.73 -0.55
C ILE A 73 6.89 11.21 -1.99
N MET A 74 7.58 11.78 -2.97
CA MET A 74 7.55 11.28 -4.35
C MET A 74 8.10 9.87 -4.45
N GLY A 75 9.20 9.60 -3.74
CA GLY A 75 9.72 8.24 -3.57
C GLY A 75 8.69 7.28 -2.97
N ALA A 76 8.00 7.71 -1.91
CA ALA A 76 6.98 6.92 -1.24
C ALA A 76 5.83 6.54 -2.18
N ASN A 77 5.35 7.49 -2.99
CA ASN A 77 4.31 7.23 -3.99
C ASN A 77 4.75 6.17 -5.01
N ILE A 78 5.99 6.22 -5.48
CA ILE A 78 6.56 5.17 -6.36
C ILE A 78 6.66 3.84 -5.60
N GLY A 79 7.06 3.88 -4.32
CA GLY A 79 7.18 2.67 -3.50
C GLY A 79 5.87 1.90 -3.35
N THR A 80 4.73 2.58 -3.28
CA THR A 80 3.40 1.96 -3.23
C THR A 80 3.13 1.04 -4.42
N THR A 81 3.72 1.29 -5.59
CA THR A 81 3.46 0.46 -6.78
C THR A 81 4.04 -0.95 -6.63
N ILE A 82 4.98 -1.18 -5.72
CA ILE A 82 5.55 -2.51 -5.44
C ILE A 82 4.46 -3.50 -5.04
N THR A 83 3.41 -3.06 -4.33
CA THR A 83 2.29 -3.93 -3.94
C THR A 83 1.58 -4.51 -5.16
N ALA A 84 1.28 -3.68 -6.17
CA ALA A 84 0.65 -4.12 -7.42
C ALA A 84 1.53 -5.13 -8.16
N TRP A 85 2.83 -4.86 -8.26
CA TRP A 85 3.79 -5.78 -8.89
C TRP A 85 3.85 -7.13 -8.16
N LEU A 86 3.90 -7.09 -6.83
CA LEU A 86 3.92 -8.28 -5.98
C LEU A 86 2.64 -9.10 -6.20
N ILE A 87 1.46 -8.48 -6.22
CA ILE A 87 0.18 -9.16 -6.44
C ILE A 87 0.09 -9.72 -7.87
N SER A 88 0.42 -8.92 -8.88
CA SER A 88 0.28 -9.30 -10.30
C SER A 88 1.26 -10.42 -10.71
N LEU A 89 2.52 -10.34 -10.28
CA LEU A 89 3.53 -11.33 -10.65
C LEU A 89 3.43 -12.60 -9.83
N LEU A 90 3.21 -12.46 -8.52
CA LEU A 90 3.29 -13.58 -7.58
C LEU A 90 1.90 -14.09 -7.24
N GLY A 91 0.96 -13.20 -6.92
CA GLY A 91 -0.36 -13.56 -6.37
C GLY A 91 -1.31 -14.28 -7.32
N PHE A 92 -1.30 -13.95 -8.62
CA PHE A 92 -2.21 -14.57 -9.59
C PHE A 92 -1.61 -15.74 -10.37
N LYS A 93 -0.29 -15.78 -10.55
CA LYS A 93 0.40 -16.80 -11.37
C LYS A 93 0.90 -17.99 -10.56
N VAL A 94 1.31 -17.75 -9.31
CA VAL A 94 1.85 -18.78 -8.44
C VAL A 94 0.77 -19.09 -7.41
N LYS A 95 0.48 -20.38 -7.16
CA LYS A 95 -0.39 -20.80 -6.05
C LYS A 95 0.31 -20.52 -4.71
N ILE A 96 0.53 -19.26 -4.37
CA ILE A 96 1.35 -18.90 -3.21
C ILE A 96 0.69 -19.36 -1.92
N ALA A 97 -0.63 -19.55 -1.90
CA ALA A 97 -1.29 -20.23 -0.80
C ALA A 97 -0.66 -21.60 -0.48
N SER A 98 -0.18 -22.37 -1.47
CA SER A 98 0.49 -23.65 -1.22
C SER A 98 1.92 -23.50 -0.68
N ILE A 99 2.56 -22.35 -0.93
CA ILE A 99 3.91 -22.01 -0.41
C ILE A 99 3.80 -21.26 0.94
N ALA A 100 2.66 -20.63 1.21
CA ALA A 100 2.41 -19.86 2.42
C ALA A 100 2.51 -20.74 3.68
N LEU A 101 1.96 -21.96 3.64
CA LEU A 101 2.08 -22.92 4.75
C LEU A 101 3.54 -23.30 5.06
N PRO A 102 4.39 -23.68 4.08
CA PRO A 102 5.83 -23.83 4.29
C PRO A 102 6.52 -22.58 4.86
N ILE A 103 6.18 -21.37 4.38
CA ILE A 103 6.75 -20.12 4.91
C ILE A 103 6.37 -19.93 6.38
N ILE A 104 5.10 -20.18 6.75
CA ILE A 104 4.63 -20.12 8.13
C ILE A 104 5.33 -21.20 8.98
N ALA A 105 5.51 -22.41 8.46
CA ALA A 105 6.19 -23.49 9.16
C ALA A 105 7.65 -23.13 9.52
N ILE A 106 8.32 -22.32 8.70
CA ILE A 106 9.68 -21.80 8.99
C ILE A 106 9.62 -20.56 9.89
N GLY A 107 8.72 -19.62 9.62
CA GLY A 107 8.60 -18.37 10.36
C GLY A 107 8.11 -18.56 11.79
N PHE A 108 7.21 -19.52 12.03
CA PHE A 108 6.60 -19.73 13.35
C PHE A 108 7.61 -20.12 14.43
N PRO A 109 8.53 -21.10 14.23
CA PRO A 109 9.62 -21.36 15.15
C PRO A 109 10.53 -20.15 15.39
N MET A 110 10.83 -19.38 14.35
CA MET A 110 11.68 -18.18 14.46
C MET A 110 11.10 -17.13 15.41
N MET A 111 9.77 -17.06 15.53
CA MET A 111 9.06 -16.12 16.42
C MET A 111 9.38 -16.36 17.91
N PHE A 112 9.73 -17.59 18.28
CA PHE A 112 10.12 -17.96 19.65
C PHE A 112 11.61 -17.74 19.94
N SER A 113 12.40 -17.29 18.96
CA SER A 113 13.82 -17.01 19.15
C SER A 113 14.04 -15.92 20.20
N SER A 114 15.08 -16.03 21.03
CA SER A 114 15.46 -14.96 21.98
C SER A 114 16.01 -13.70 21.29
N LYS A 115 16.40 -13.78 20.01
CA LYS A 115 16.99 -12.66 19.27
C LYS A 115 15.89 -11.80 18.61
N SER A 116 15.81 -10.52 19.00
CA SER A 116 14.84 -9.56 18.48
C SER A 116 14.83 -9.45 16.94
N ASN A 117 16.01 -9.48 16.30
CA ASN A 117 16.10 -9.44 14.84
C ASN A 117 15.51 -10.68 14.17
N ILE A 118 15.66 -11.88 14.77
CA ILE A 118 15.08 -13.11 14.22
C ILE A 118 13.55 -13.08 14.35
N LYS A 119 13.02 -12.60 15.48
CA LYS A 119 11.57 -12.39 15.65
C LYS A 119 11.02 -11.42 14.61
N ALA A 120 11.75 -10.34 14.33
CA ALA A 120 11.33 -9.35 13.33
C ALA A 120 11.25 -9.98 11.93
N TRP A 121 12.24 -10.78 11.52
CA TRP A 121 12.17 -11.53 10.26
C TRP A 121 11.08 -12.60 10.24
N ALA A 122 10.80 -13.23 11.38
CA ALA A 122 9.67 -14.16 11.52
C ALA A 122 8.34 -13.47 11.21
N GLU A 123 8.13 -12.26 11.77
CA GLU A 123 6.96 -11.43 11.47
C GLU A 123 6.88 -11.05 9.99
N VAL A 124 8.01 -10.73 9.33
CA VAL A 124 8.02 -10.48 7.88
C VAL A 124 7.55 -11.71 7.11
N LEU A 125 8.10 -12.89 7.39
CA LEU A 125 7.75 -14.13 6.69
C LEU A 125 6.30 -14.53 6.92
N ILE A 126 5.83 -14.52 8.17
CA ILE A 126 4.45 -14.87 8.52
C ILE A 126 3.49 -13.85 7.91
N GLY A 127 3.80 -12.56 8.03
CA GLY A 127 2.99 -11.49 7.45
C GLY A 127 2.86 -11.62 5.93
N PHE A 128 3.97 -11.93 5.24
CA PHE A 128 3.98 -12.22 3.81
C PHE A 128 3.10 -13.42 3.46
N ALA A 129 3.22 -14.54 4.18
CA ALA A 129 2.38 -15.71 3.95
C ALA A 129 0.88 -15.42 4.17
N LEU A 130 0.52 -14.72 5.25
CA LEU A 130 -0.85 -14.32 5.56
C LEU A 130 -1.42 -13.30 4.57
N LEU A 131 -0.57 -12.44 4.00
CA LEU A 131 -0.95 -11.52 2.93
C LEU A 131 -1.44 -12.33 1.74
N PHE A 132 -0.64 -13.28 1.23
CA PHE A 132 -1.02 -14.07 0.07
C PHE A 132 -2.17 -15.05 0.32
N MET A 133 -2.22 -15.72 1.48
CA MET A 133 -3.39 -16.52 1.85
C MET A 133 -4.66 -15.67 1.89
N GLY A 134 -4.56 -14.45 2.42
CA GLY A 134 -5.66 -13.50 2.41
C GLY A 134 -6.06 -13.03 1.01
N LEU A 135 -5.10 -12.93 0.08
CA LEU A 135 -5.37 -12.57 -1.31
C LEU A 135 -6.09 -13.72 -2.03
N ASP A 136 -5.67 -14.95 -1.78
CA ASP A 136 -6.33 -16.15 -2.33
C ASP A 136 -7.77 -16.27 -1.82
N ALA A 137 -7.97 -16.09 -0.51
CA ALA A 137 -9.32 -16.05 0.07
C ALA A 137 -10.18 -14.90 -0.50
N LEU A 138 -9.59 -13.73 -0.79
CA LEU A 138 -10.30 -12.64 -1.48
C LEU A 138 -10.72 -13.07 -2.88
N LYS A 139 -9.82 -13.69 -3.64
CA LYS A 139 -10.10 -14.21 -4.99
C LYS A 139 -11.23 -15.24 -4.97
N GLU A 140 -11.22 -16.18 -4.03
CA GLU A 140 -12.28 -17.19 -3.87
C GLU A 140 -13.62 -16.60 -3.41
N SER A 141 -13.58 -15.49 -2.67
CA SER A 141 -14.79 -14.81 -2.17
C SER A 141 -15.46 -13.91 -3.21
N VAL A 142 -14.71 -13.49 -4.24
CA VAL A 142 -15.34 -12.84 -5.38
C VAL A 142 -16.14 -13.92 -6.12
N PRO A 143 -17.47 -13.74 -6.30
CA PRO A 143 -18.32 -14.73 -6.95
C PRO A 143 -17.79 -15.12 -8.35
N ASN A 144 -18.39 -16.12 -9.00
CA ASN A 144 -18.10 -16.31 -10.42
C ASN A 144 -19.02 -15.37 -11.23
N LEU A 145 -18.48 -14.61 -12.19
CA LEU A 145 -19.26 -13.73 -13.08
C LEU A 145 -20.44 -14.46 -13.72
N LYS A 146 -20.26 -15.73 -14.07
CA LYS A 146 -21.28 -16.57 -14.70
C LYS A 146 -22.48 -16.88 -13.80
N GLU A 147 -22.32 -16.78 -12.49
CA GLU A 147 -23.36 -17.10 -11.50
C GLU A 147 -24.13 -15.85 -11.03
N ASN A 148 -23.65 -14.64 -11.34
CA ASN A 148 -24.20 -13.38 -10.82
C ASN A 148 -24.52 -12.39 -11.94
N ALA A 149 -25.52 -12.74 -12.76
CA ALA A 149 -25.95 -11.97 -13.93
C ALA A 149 -26.42 -10.53 -13.59
N GLU A 150 -26.95 -10.31 -12.39
CA GLU A 150 -27.40 -8.99 -11.92
C GLU A 150 -26.22 -8.05 -11.60
N PHE A 151 -25.12 -8.58 -11.08
CA PHE A 151 -23.90 -7.81 -10.87
C PHE A 151 -23.21 -7.46 -12.19
N LEU A 152 -23.24 -8.39 -13.16
CA LEU A 152 -22.77 -8.16 -14.53
C LEU A 152 -23.56 -7.06 -15.26
N SER A 153 -24.88 -7.07 -15.13
CA SER A 153 -25.74 -6.07 -15.77
C SER A 153 -25.59 -4.70 -15.12
N PHE A 154 -25.47 -4.65 -13.79
CA PHE A 154 -25.11 -3.43 -13.05
C PHE A 154 -23.78 -2.87 -13.54
N LEU A 155 -22.70 -3.66 -13.53
CA LEU A 155 -21.38 -3.21 -13.99
C LEU A 155 -21.39 -2.80 -15.47
N SER A 156 -22.04 -3.56 -16.35
CA SER A 156 -22.13 -3.23 -17.78
C SER A 156 -22.86 -1.91 -18.04
N SER A 157 -23.88 -1.60 -17.24
CA SER A 157 -24.62 -0.34 -17.31
C SER A 157 -23.72 0.86 -16.97
N TYR A 158 -22.89 0.73 -15.94
CA TYR A 158 -21.99 1.80 -15.49
C TYR A 158 -20.63 1.81 -16.19
N ALA A 159 -20.20 0.73 -16.84
CA ALA A 159 -18.89 0.60 -17.46
C ALA A 159 -18.80 1.23 -18.87
N ASN A 160 -19.92 1.36 -19.58
CA ASN A 160 -19.95 1.75 -20.99
C ASN A 160 -20.44 3.20 -21.25
N ILE A 161 -20.44 4.07 -20.24
CA ILE A 161 -20.90 5.47 -20.35
C ILE A 161 -19.74 6.41 -20.75
N GLY A 162 -18.58 5.86 -21.11
CA GLY A 162 -17.39 6.62 -21.50
C GLY A 162 -16.75 7.34 -20.31
N ILE A 163 -16.54 8.66 -20.43
CA ILE A 163 -15.78 9.44 -19.42
C ILE A 163 -16.47 9.47 -18.04
N ILE A 164 -17.80 9.36 -18.02
CA ILE A 164 -18.60 9.32 -16.79
C ILE A 164 -18.25 8.08 -15.98
N SER A 165 -18.08 6.93 -16.64
CA SER A 165 -17.65 5.68 -16.02
C SER A 165 -16.29 5.86 -15.33
N THR A 166 -15.33 6.49 -16.00
CA THR A 166 -14.01 6.78 -15.40
C THR A 166 -14.14 7.60 -14.12
N LEU A 167 -14.94 8.67 -14.11
CA LEU A 167 -15.13 9.51 -12.93
C LEU A 167 -15.83 8.76 -11.79
N ILE A 168 -16.81 7.93 -12.10
CA ILE A 168 -17.50 7.08 -11.11
C ILE A 168 -16.49 6.13 -10.46
N PHE A 169 -15.67 5.44 -11.25
CA PHE A 169 -14.70 4.48 -10.72
C PHE A 169 -13.56 5.13 -9.95
N ILE A 170 -13.13 6.35 -10.31
CA ILE A 170 -12.27 7.19 -9.46
C ILE A 170 -12.94 7.42 -8.10
N GLY A 171 -14.20 7.85 -8.10
CA GLY A 171 -14.96 8.07 -6.86
C GLY A 171 -15.08 6.81 -6.00
N VAL A 172 -15.37 5.67 -6.62
CA VAL A 172 -15.44 4.36 -5.96
C VAL A 172 -14.11 4.02 -5.31
N GLY A 173 -12.99 4.15 -6.04
CA GLY A 173 -11.64 3.88 -5.50
C GLY A 173 -11.27 4.77 -4.33
N THR A 174 -11.64 6.06 -4.39
CA THR A 174 -11.45 7.01 -3.29
C THR A 174 -12.23 6.61 -2.05
N ILE A 175 -13.53 6.31 -2.21
CA ILE A 175 -14.40 5.91 -1.08
C ILE A 175 -13.94 4.57 -0.51
N LEU A 176 -13.61 3.60 -1.36
CA LEU A 176 -13.12 2.30 -0.95
C LEU A 176 -11.85 2.44 -0.10
N THR A 177 -10.88 3.24 -0.55
CA THR A 177 -9.66 3.49 0.21
C THR A 177 -9.93 4.22 1.53
N LEU A 178 -10.87 5.16 1.56
CA LEU A 178 -11.27 5.86 2.79
C LEU A 178 -11.89 4.93 3.83
N VAL A 179 -12.77 4.02 3.40
CA VAL A 179 -13.44 3.07 4.28
C VAL A 179 -12.46 2.01 4.77
N VAL A 180 -11.65 1.46 3.86
CA VAL A 180 -10.68 0.41 4.18
C VAL A 180 -9.44 0.97 4.89
N GLN A 181 -9.18 2.28 4.79
CA GLN A 181 -8.01 2.98 5.31
C GLN A 181 -6.68 2.38 4.81
N SER A 182 -6.70 1.68 3.67
CA SER A 182 -5.55 1.03 3.07
C SER A 182 -5.71 0.95 1.56
N SER A 183 -4.93 1.75 0.82
CA SER A 183 -4.92 1.70 -0.65
C SER A 183 -4.30 0.42 -1.17
N SER A 184 -3.31 -0.18 -0.49
CA SER A 184 -2.77 -1.48 -0.87
C SER A 184 -3.83 -2.59 -0.81
N ALA A 185 -4.76 -2.54 0.16
CA ALA A 185 -5.89 -3.47 0.23
C ALA A 185 -6.96 -3.17 -0.83
N ALA A 186 -7.30 -1.89 -1.04
CA ALA A 186 -8.22 -1.49 -2.10
C ALA A 186 -7.70 -1.92 -3.49
N MET A 187 -6.44 -1.64 -3.76
CA MET A 187 -5.74 -2.01 -4.99
C MET A 187 -5.69 -3.52 -5.19
N ALA A 188 -5.50 -4.31 -4.12
CA ALA A 188 -5.57 -5.77 -4.22
C ALA A 188 -6.94 -6.24 -4.70
N LEU A 189 -8.02 -5.66 -4.15
CA LEU A 189 -9.39 -5.95 -4.60
C LEU A 189 -9.61 -5.51 -6.05
N THR A 190 -9.15 -4.32 -6.42
CA THR A 190 -9.19 -3.79 -7.79
C THR A 190 -8.49 -4.71 -8.78
N LEU A 191 -7.30 -5.20 -8.43
CA LEU A 191 -6.54 -6.14 -9.25
C LEU A 191 -7.25 -7.49 -9.37
N VAL A 192 -7.85 -8.01 -8.29
CA VAL A 192 -8.63 -9.26 -8.32
C VAL A 192 -9.84 -9.10 -9.25
N MET A 193 -10.60 -8.01 -9.11
CA MET A 193 -11.75 -7.74 -9.98
C MET A 193 -11.35 -7.60 -11.45
N CYS A 194 -10.23 -6.93 -11.73
CA CYS A 194 -9.71 -6.84 -13.10
C CYS A 194 -9.24 -8.20 -13.63
N TYR A 195 -8.59 -9.01 -12.80
CA TYR A 195 -8.06 -10.32 -13.18
C TYR A 195 -9.17 -11.34 -13.47
N GLU A 196 -10.22 -11.36 -12.65
CA GLU A 196 -11.39 -12.23 -12.85
C GLU A 196 -12.31 -11.74 -13.98
N GLY A 197 -12.07 -10.53 -14.51
CA GLY A 197 -12.81 -9.97 -15.65
C GLY A 197 -14.08 -9.19 -15.28
N TYR A 198 -14.22 -8.79 -14.00
CA TYR A 198 -15.34 -7.97 -13.54
C TYR A 198 -15.31 -6.55 -14.07
N ILE A 199 -14.11 -5.97 -14.11
CA ILE A 199 -13.89 -4.62 -14.60
C ILE A 199 -12.81 -4.65 -15.67
N PRO A 200 -12.97 -3.91 -16.77
CA PRO A 200 -11.91 -3.76 -17.76
C PRO A 200 -10.75 -2.97 -17.18
N PHE A 201 -9.58 -3.11 -17.80
CA PHE A 201 -8.33 -2.49 -17.33
C PHE A 201 -8.46 -0.97 -17.15
N GLU A 202 -9.20 -0.30 -18.03
CA GLU A 202 -9.41 1.15 -18.02
C GLU A 202 -10.14 1.60 -16.74
N LEU A 203 -11.14 0.84 -16.29
CA LEU A 203 -11.88 1.13 -15.06
C LEU A 203 -11.12 0.72 -13.81
N ALA A 204 -10.33 -0.36 -13.88
CA ALA A 204 -9.39 -0.70 -12.83
C ALA A 204 -8.33 0.42 -12.63
N ALA A 205 -7.77 0.95 -13.73
CA ALA A 205 -6.84 2.07 -13.69
C ALA A 205 -7.51 3.33 -13.12
N ALA A 206 -8.75 3.62 -13.52
CA ALA A 206 -9.53 4.72 -12.95
C ALA A 206 -9.73 4.56 -11.44
N MET A 207 -10.04 3.34 -10.98
CA MET A 207 -10.20 3.05 -9.57
C MET A 207 -8.89 3.21 -8.78
N VAL A 208 -7.76 2.75 -9.32
CA VAL A 208 -6.43 2.96 -8.71
C VAL A 208 -6.08 4.46 -8.58
N LEU A 209 -6.44 5.28 -9.56
CA LEU A 209 -6.31 6.74 -9.43
C LEU A 209 -7.12 7.27 -8.24
N GLY A 210 -8.36 6.80 -8.10
CA GLY A 210 -9.22 7.06 -6.94
C GLY A 210 -8.60 6.64 -5.61
N GLU A 211 -8.01 5.45 -5.56
CA GLU A 211 -7.37 4.91 -4.36
C GLU A 211 -6.16 5.75 -3.92
N ASN A 212 -5.38 6.23 -4.89
CA ASN A 212 -4.28 7.16 -4.62
C ASN A 212 -4.80 8.46 -4.02
N ILE A 213 -5.90 9.02 -4.54
CA ILE A 213 -6.55 10.20 -3.94
C ILE A 213 -7.00 9.91 -2.51
N GLY A 214 -7.66 8.77 -2.25
CA GLY A 214 -8.12 8.41 -0.91
C GLY A 214 -6.98 8.31 0.12
N THR A 215 -5.83 7.78 -0.29
CA THR A 215 -4.63 7.62 0.57
C THR A 215 -4.13 8.94 1.16
N THR A 216 -4.27 10.03 0.41
CA THR A 216 -3.72 11.34 0.77
C THR A 216 -4.44 12.01 1.93
N ILE A 217 -5.68 11.58 2.21
CA ILE A 217 -6.54 12.19 3.21
C ILE A 217 -5.94 12.01 4.61
N THR A 218 -5.36 10.85 4.91
CA THR A 218 -4.73 10.57 6.21
C THR A 218 -3.57 11.53 6.51
N ALA A 219 -2.71 11.80 5.52
CA ALA A 219 -1.58 12.71 5.68
C ALA A 219 -2.04 14.17 5.85
N ASN A 220 -3.07 14.58 5.11
CA ASN A 220 -3.65 15.91 5.23
C ASN A 220 -4.33 16.11 6.59
N LEU A 221 -5.05 15.11 7.10
CA LEU A 221 -5.63 15.13 8.44
C LEU A 221 -4.54 15.24 9.52
N ALA A 222 -3.46 14.45 9.42
CA ALA A 222 -2.34 14.53 10.36
C ALA A 222 -1.64 15.90 10.36
N ALA A 223 -1.57 16.57 9.21
CA ALA A 223 -0.93 17.88 9.09
C ALA A 223 -1.79 19.06 9.56
N LEU A 224 -3.09 18.88 9.83
CA LEU A 224 -3.99 19.97 10.25
C LEU A 224 -3.51 20.70 11.51
N VAL A 225 -2.95 19.94 12.46
CA VAL A 225 -2.42 20.44 13.73
C VAL A 225 -0.95 20.89 13.65
N GLY A 226 -0.31 20.75 12.49
CA GLY A 226 1.10 21.08 12.28
C GLY A 226 1.34 22.51 11.76
N ASN A 227 2.63 22.85 11.63
CA ASN A 227 3.10 24.12 11.08
C ASN A 227 2.84 24.24 9.56
N VAL A 228 3.12 25.43 8.99
CA VAL A 228 2.88 25.71 7.55
C VAL A 228 3.66 24.76 6.64
N HIS A 229 4.88 24.36 7.04
CA HIS A 229 5.69 23.43 6.25
C HIS A 229 5.13 22.02 6.28
N ALA A 230 4.64 21.54 7.43
CA ALA A 230 3.97 20.26 7.57
C ALA A 230 2.71 20.18 6.68
N LYS A 231 1.91 21.25 6.66
CA LYS A 231 0.74 21.38 5.77
C LYS A 231 1.11 21.37 4.30
N ARG A 232 2.19 22.08 3.92
CA ARG A 232 2.70 22.08 2.54
C ARG A 232 3.24 20.71 2.12
N ALA A 233 3.93 20.01 3.02
CA ALA A 233 4.43 18.66 2.77
C ALA A 233 3.28 17.66 2.55
N ALA A 234 2.23 17.70 3.39
CA ALA A 234 1.05 16.85 3.20
C ALA A 234 0.30 17.14 1.88
N ARG A 235 0.22 18.40 1.47
CA ARG A 235 -0.34 18.77 0.16
C ARG A 235 0.51 18.28 -1.02
N ALA A 236 1.83 18.18 -0.85
CA ALA A 236 2.70 17.62 -1.88
C ALA A 236 2.51 16.11 -2.09
N HIS A 237 1.87 15.41 -1.16
CA HIS A 237 1.44 14.03 -1.37
C HIS A 237 0.12 13.95 -2.18
N PHE A 238 -0.71 14.99 -2.13
CA PHE A 238 -1.98 15.09 -2.84
C PHE A 238 -1.84 15.48 -4.33
N ILE A 239 -0.82 16.30 -4.64
CA ILE A 239 -0.49 16.78 -6.00
C ILE A 239 0.42 15.76 -6.69
#